data_AF-A0A178MF12-F1
#
_entry.id   AF-A0A178MF12-F1
#
_cell.length_a   1.000
_cell.length_b   1.000
_cell.length_c   1.000
_cell.angle_alpha   90.00
_cell.angle_beta   90.00
_cell.angle_gamma   90.00
#
_symmetry.space_group_name_H-M   'P 1'
#
loop_
_entity.id
_entity.type
_entity.pdbx_description
1 polymer ?
#
loop_
_entity_poly.entity_id
_entity_poly.type
_entity_poly.pdbx_seq_one_letter_code
_entity_poly.pdbx_strand_id
1 'polypeptide(L)'
;MDPIFLAVRQTHAIFGREVLSVLIVAAAIYLAVTYRPNAPRSPVARILPVLIDIQATLGLIYWLVGVFTGIAYFLSFPFILHPLLGLATAVVGHILFGARTPFARLGRWSAPAALGIILVMVLSNVMIAMMV
;
A
#
# COMPACT_ATOMS: atom_id res chain seq x y z
N MET A 1 -8.36 9.10 26.51
CA MET A 1 -8.46 8.93 25.05
C MET A 1 -9.75 8.19 24.76
N ASP A 2 -10.47 8.57 23.71
CA ASP A 2 -11.70 7.90 23.27
C ASP A 2 -11.44 6.39 23.03
N PRO A 3 -12.23 5.47 23.63
CA PRO A 3 -12.11 4.03 23.39
C PRO A 3 -12.15 3.64 21.91
N ILE A 4 -12.92 4.37 21.09
CA ILE A 4 -13.01 4.13 19.64
C ILE A 4 -11.66 4.44 18.99
N PHE A 5 -11.08 5.61 19.29
CA PHE A 5 -9.76 5.98 18.78
C PHE A 5 -8.68 4.99 19.18
N LEU A 6 -8.71 4.49 20.42
CA LEU A 6 -7.75 3.49 20.91
C LEU A 6 -7.84 2.19 20.10
N ALA A 7 -9.06 1.68 19.89
CA ALA A 7 -9.29 0.48 19.10
C ALA A 7 -8.79 0.66 17.65
N VAL A 8 -9.14 1.76 16.99
CA VAL A 8 -8.70 2.05 15.62
C VAL A 8 -7.19 2.17 15.52
N ARG A 9 -6.54 2.85 16.48
CA ARG A 9 -5.08 2.95 16.54
C ARG A 9 -4.43 1.58 16.69
N GLN A 10 -4.96 0.70 17.54
CA GLN A 10 -4.44 -0.66 17.73
C GLN A 10 -4.63 -1.53 16.48
N THR A 11 -5.81 -1.48 15.85
CA THR A 11 -6.09 -2.18 14.60
C THR A 11 -5.14 -1.73 13.50
N HIS A 12 -4.95 -0.41 13.32
CA HIS A 12 -4.03 0.13 12.32
C HIS A 12 -2.57 -0.26 12.62
N ALA A 13 -2.15 -0.23 13.89
CA ALA A 13 -0.81 -0.63 14.30
C ALA A 13 -0.52 -2.11 14.01
N ILE A 14 -1.41 -3.02 14.40
CA ILE A 14 -1.18 -4.46 14.24
C ILE A 14 -1.37 -4.87 12.79
N PHE A 15 -2.54 -4.59 12.21
CA PHE A 15 -2.84 -5.07 10.87
C PHE A 15 -2.14 -4.26 9.80
N GLY A 16 -2.17 -2.94 9.92
CA GLY A 16 -1.54 -2.05 8.95
C GLY A 16 -0.03 -2.17 8.98
N ARG A 17 0.59 -1.80 10.10
CA ARG A 17 2.05 -1.68 10.16
C ARG A 17 2.76 -3.04 10.22
N GLU A 18 2.26 -4.00 10.98
CA GLU A 18 2.99 -5.26 11.24
C GLU A 18 2.61 -6.36 10.23
N VAL A 19 1.33 -6.70 10.14
CA VAL A 19 0.88 -7.86 9.34
C VAL A 19 0.90 -7.57 7.84
N LEU A 20 0.16 -6.55 7.39
CA LEU A 20 -0.03 -6.28 5.96
C LEU A 20 1.27 -5.82 5.30
N SER A 21 2.12 -5.04 5.98
CA SER A 21 3.44 -4.68 5.46
C SER A 21 4.27 -5.90 5.10
N VAL A 22 4.33 -6.90 6.01
CA VAL A 22 5.07 -8.14 5.77
C VAL A 22 4.45 -8.93 4.63
N LEU A 23 3.12 -9.04 4.57
CA LEU A 23 2.43 -9.75 3.49
C LEU A 23 2.64 -9.11 2.12
N ILE A 24 2.58 -7.78 2.03
CA ILE A 24 2.83 -7.03 0.80
C ILE A 24 4.27 -7.25 0.33
N VAL A 25 5.24 -7.12 1.23
CA VAL A 25 6.66 -7.34 0.91
C VAL A 25 6.90 -8.80 0.49
N ALA A 26 6.35 -9.77 1.22
CA ALA A 26 6.48 -11.19 0.87
C ALA A 26 5.86 -11.50 -0.49
N ALA A 27 4.67 -10.96 -0.78
CA ALA A 27 4.01 -11.10 -2.09
C ALA A 27 4.83 -10.45 -3.20
N ALA A 28 5.41 -9.26 -2.97
CA ALA A 28 6.27 -8.58 -3.93
C ALA A 28 7.56 -9.37 -4.22
N ILE A 29 8.21 -9.91 -3.18
CA ILE A 29 9.40 -10.77 -3.32
C ILE A 29 9.03 -12.04 -4.09
N TYR A 30 7.92 -12.70 -3.71
CA TYR A 30 7.45 -13.88 -4.42
C TYR A 30 7.23 -13.59 -5.90
N LEU A 31 6.56 -12.49 -6.24
CA LEU A 31 6.34 -12.09 -7.62
C LEU A 31 7.63 -11.75 -8.34
N ALA A 32 8.61 -11.13 -7.68
CA ALA A 32 9.93 -10.86 -8.25
C ALA A 32 10.69 -12.15 -8.59
N VAL A 33 10.70 -13.12 -7.68
CA VAL A 33 11.48 -14.37 -7.80
C VAL A 33 10.81 -15.38 -8.74
N THR A 34 9.48 -15.44 -8.76
CA THR A 34 8.74 -16.40 -9.58
C THR A 34 8.35 -15.86 -10.95
N TYR A 35 8.70 -14.60 -11.25
CA TYR A 35 8.36 -13.96 -12.51
C TYR A 35 8.92 -14.73 -13.71
N ARG A 36 8.05 -14.98 -14.69
CA ARG A 36 8.41 -15.53 -15.99
C ARG A 36 7.77 -14.67 -17.08
N PRO A 37 8.53 -14.21 -18.08
CA PRO A 37 7.97 -13.49 -19.22
C PRO A 37 6.86 -14.32 -19.88
N ASN A 38 5.75 -13.67 -20.23
CA ASN A 38 4.58 -14.28 -20.89
C ASN A 38 3.86 -15.39 -20.11
N ALA A 39 4.20 -15.62 -18.84
CA ALA A 39 3.46 -16.59 -18.02
C ALA A 39 2.06 -16.08 -17.67
N PRO A 40 1.08 -16.98 -17.48
CA PRO A 40 -0.24 -16.61 -16.97
C PRO A 40 -0.13 -15.86 -15.64
N ARG A 41 -1.07 -14.93 -15.41
CA ARG A 41 -1.10 -14.15 -14.16
C ARG A 41 -1.35 -15.06 -12.96
N SER A 42 -0.39 -15.06 -12.04
CA SER A 42 -0.48 -15.83 -10.80
C SER A 42 -1.58 -15.28 -9.87
N PRO A 43 -2.13 -16.11 -8.96
CA PRO A 43 -3.06 -15.65 -7.93
C PRO A 43 -2.47 -14.54 -7.06
N VAL A 44 -1.16 -14.62 -6.74
CA VAL A 44 -0.46 -13.61 -5.94
C VAL A 44 -0.46 -12.24 -6.64
N ALA A 45 -0.33 -12.20 -7.97
CA ALA A 45 -0.41 -10.96 -8.74
C ALA A 45 -1.82 -10.34 -8.75
N ARG A 46 -2.85 -11.10 -8.38
CA ARG A 46 -4.22 -10.60 -8.19
C ARG A 46 -4.45 -10.11 -6.77
N ILE A 47 -3.85 -10.79 -5.78
CA ILE A 47 -4.00 -10.49 -4.35
C ILE A 47 -3.17 -9.27 -3.94
N LEU A 48 -1.99 -9.06 -4.53
CA LEU A 48 -1.10 -7.95 -4.13
C LEU A 48 -1.79 -6.57 -4.15
N PRO A 49 -2.48 -6.14 -5.22
CA PRO A 49 -3.22 -4.87 -5.20
C PRO A 49 -4.29 -4.81 -4.11
N VAL A 50 -4.96 -5.94 -3.82
CA VAL A 50 -5.97 -6.02 -2.75
C VAL A 50 -5.34 -5.83 -1.37
N LEU A 51 -4.17 -6.40 -1.12
CA LEU A 51 -3.43 -6.17 0.14
C LEU A 51 -3.08 -4.69 0.31
N ILE A 52 -2.67 -4.03 -0.78
CA ILE A 52 -2.39 -2.58 -0.80
C ILE A 52 -3.67 -1.77 -0.53
N ASP A 53 -4.82 -2.18 -1.09
CA ASP A 53 -6.11 -1.52 -0.82
C ASP A 53 -6.47 -1.58 0.66
N ILE A 54 -6.34 -2.75 1.28
CA ILE A 54 -6.62 -2.94 2.71
C ILE A 54 -5.68 -2.07 3.54
N GLN A 55 -4.39 -2.05 3.20
CA GLN A 55 -3.39 -1.21 3.87
C GLN A 55 -3.75 0.28 3.80
N ALA A 56 -4.05 0.78 2.59
CA ALA A 56 -4.43 2.16 2.36
C ALA A 56 -5.73 2.52 3.09
N THR A 57 -6.70 1.60 3.09
CA THR A 57 -8.00 1.79 3.76
C THR A 57 -7.84 1.88 5.27
N LEU A 58 -7.04 1.02 5.89
CA LEU A 58 -6.77 1.09 7.34
C LEU A 58 -6.07 2.40 7.71
N GLY A 59 -5.12 2.86 6.88
CA GLY A 59 -4.49 4.18 7.07
C GLY A 59 -5.46 5.34 6.96
N LEU A 60 -6.36 5.30 5.97
CA LEU A 60 -7.40 6.31 5.78
C LEU A 60 -8.37 6.34 6.97
N ILE A 61 -8.84 5.19 7.44
CA ILE A 61 -9.74 5.10 8.61
C ILE A 61 -9.04 5.69 9.85
N TYR A 62 -7.78 5.32 10.10
CA TYR A 62 -7.02 5.84 11.23
C TYR A 62 -6.89 7.38 11.17
N TRP A 63 -6.54 7.91 10.01
CA TRP A 63 -6.43 9.36 9.80
C TRP A 63 -7.78 10.08 9.99
N LEU A 64 -8.87 9.59 9.37
CA LEU A 64 -10.19 10.20 9.48
C LEU A 64 -10.69 10.22 10.93
N VAL A 65 -10.57 9.11 11.65
CA VAL A 65 -10.99 9.05 13.07
C VAL A 65 -10.15 10.01 13.91
N GLY A 66 -8.84 10.13 13.65
CA GLY A 66 -7.97 11.13 14.27
C GLY A 66 -8.43 12.57 14.04
N VAL A 67 -8.81 12.91 12.81
CA VAL A 67 -9.34 14.24 12.45
C VAL A 67 -10.67 14.52 13.13
N PHE A 68 -11.62 13.58 13.06
CA PHE A 68 -12.96 13.76 13.63
C PHE A 68 -12.97 13.75 15.17
N THR A 69 -11.95 13.19 15.82
CA THR A 69 -11.75 13.28 17.28
C THR A 69 -11.04 14.56 17.73
N GLY A 70 -10.69 15.46 16.79
CA GLY A 70 -10.11 16.77 17.09
C GLY A 70 -8.61 16.74 17.41
N ILE A 71 -7.91 15.69 17.02
CA ILE A 71 -6.48 15.53 17.32
C ILE A 71 -5.65 16.32 16.30
N ALA A 72 -5.10 17.46 16.74
CA ALA A 72 -4.49 18.47 15.86
C ALA A 72 -3.33 17.95 14.98
N TYR A 73 -2.54 16.98 15.45
CA TYR A 73 -1.39 16.49 14.67
C TYR A 73 -1.80 15.80 13.36
N PHE A 74 -3.02 15.26 13.25
CA PHE A 74 -3.50 14.64 12.01
C PHE A 74 -3.74 15.64 10.88
N LEU A 75 -3.74 16.95 11.19
CA LEU A 75 -3.80 18.03 10.21
C LEU A 75 -2.40 18.46 9.72
N SER A 76 -1.33 17.89 10.29
CA SER A 76 0.02 18.14 9.81
C SER A 76 0.24 17.52 8.43
N PHE A 77 1.12 18.15 7.64
CA PHE A 77 1.37 17.76 6.26
C PHE A 77 1.73 16.27 6.09
N PRO A 78 2.62 15.65 6.91
CA PRO A 78 2.92 14.23 6.78
C PRO A 78 1.69 13.32 6.98
N PHE A 79 0.81 13.68 7.93
CA PHE A 79 -0.41 12.90 8.21
C PHE A 79 -1.48 13.07 7.13
N ILE A 80 -1.52 14.20 6.42
CA ILE A 80 -2.38 14.37 5.24
C ILE A 80 -1.80 13.58 4.05
N LEU A 81 -0.49 13.63 3.87
CA LEU A 81 0.17 13.05 2.70
C LEU A 81 0.19 11.51 2.75
N HIS A 82 0.37 10.91 3.92
CA HIS A 82 0.40 9.45 4.09
C HIS A 82 -0.84 8.71 3.52
N PRO A 83 -2.08 9.04 3.91
CA PRO A 83 -3.26 8.36 3.35
C PRO A 83 -3.44 8.65 1.84
N LEU A 84 -3.08 9.85 1.36
CA LEU A 84 -3.14 10.17 -0.06
C LEU A 84 -2.16 9.34 -0.89
N LEU A 85 -0.93 9.17 -0.42
CA LEU A 85 0.05 8.28 -1.07
C LEU A 85 -0.37 6.82 -0.97
N GLY A 86 -0.97 6.39 0.13
CA GLY A 86 -1.58 5.07 0.25
C GLY A 86 -2.62 4.82 -0.85
N LEU A 87 -3.55 5.76 -1.04
CA LEU A 87 -4.57 5.68 -2.09
C LEU A 87 -3.97 5.72 -3.50
N ALA A 88 -2.99 6.58 -3.75
CA ALA A 88 -2.28 6.62 -5.02
C ALA A 88 -1.60 5.27 -5.30
N THR A 89 -0.97 4.66 -4.30
CA THR A 89 -0.30 3.35 -4.40
C THR A 89 -1.31 2.25 -4.72
N ALA A 90 -2.49 2.28 -4.10
CA ALA A 90 -3.59 1.36 -4.39
C ALA A 90 -4.04 1.45 -5.86
N VAL A 91 -4.32 2.67 -6.34
CA VAL A 91 -4.72 2.91 -7.74
C VAL A 91 -3.64 2.43 -8.71
N VAL A 92 -2.39 2.83 -8.46
CA VAL A 92 -1.25 2.40 -9.30
C VAL A 92 -1.07 0.88 -9.26
N GLY A 93 -1.25 0.25 -8.10
CA GLY A 93 -1.21 -1.20 -7.95
C GLY A 93 -2.19 -1.91 -8.89
N HIS A 94 -3.45 -1.46 -8.94
CA HIS A 94 -4.46 -2.01 -9.85
C HIS A 94 -4.16 -1.76 -11.32
N ILE A 95 -3.59 -0.60 -11.67
CA ILE A 95 -3.20 -0.30 -13.05
C ILE A 95 -2.05 -1.21 -13.49
N LEU A 96 -0.99 -1.27 -12.69
CA LEU A 96 0.25 -1.93 -13.06
C LEU A 96 0.15 -3.45 -13.03
N PHE A 97 -0.57 -3.98 -12.05
CA PHE A 97 -0.89 -5.40 -12.00
C PHE A 97 -2.19 -5.74 -12.70
N GLY A 98 -2.89 -4.80 -13.34
CA GLY A 98 -4.17 -5.00 -14.00
C GLY A 98 -4.10 -5.82 -15.29
N ALA A 99 -5.27 -6.23 -15.82
CA ALA A 99 -5.33 -7.01 -17.07
C ALA A 99 -4.91 -6.19 -18.29
N ARG A 100 -5.08 -4.87 -18.19
CA ARG A 100 -4.76 -3.88 -19.21
C ARG A 100 -3.57 -3.01 -18.78
N THR A 101 -2.55 -3.63 -18.19
CA THR A 101 -1.38 -2.90 -17.71
C THR A 101 -0.69 -2.16 -18.86
N PRO A 102 -0.29 -0.88 -18.67
CA PRO A 102 0.44 -0.12 -19.69
C PRO A 102 1.82 -0.74 -19.99
N PHE A 103 2.31 -1.60 -19.10
CA PHE A 103 3.61 -2.25 -19.21
C PHE A 103 3.60 -3.53 -20.05
N ALA A 104 2.46 -3.92 -20.61
CA ALA A 104 2.35 -5.10 -21.46
C ALA A 104 3.36 -5.12 -22.63
N ARG A 105 3.74 -3.94 -23.14
CA ARG A 105 4.71 -3.79 -24.24
C ARG A 105 6.18 -3.87 -23.80
N LEU A 106 6.46 -3.86 -22.50
CA LEU A 106 7.82 -3.95 -21.96
C LEU A 106 8.39 -5.39 -21.98
N GLY A 107 7.58 -6.37 -22.40
CA GLY A 107 7.98 -7.77 -22.47
C GLY A 107 8.51 -8.26 -21.12
N ARG A 108 9.75 -8.77 -21.10
CA ARG A 108 10.40 -9.25 -19.86
C ARG A 108 10.53 -8.18 -18.77
N TRP A 109 10.47 -6.89 -19.10
CA TRP A 109 10.59 -5.81 -18.12
C TRP A 109 9.27 -5.38 -17.47
N SER A 110 8.12 -5.91 -17.91
CA SER A 110 6.81 -5.46 -17.43
C SER A 110 6.64 -5.58 -15.91
N ALA A 111 6.86 -6.76 -15.33
CA ALA A 111 6.67 -6.97 -13.90
C ALA A 111 7.78 -6.33 -13.04
N PRO A 112 9.08 -6.41 -13.40
CA PRO A 112 10.12 -5.69 -12.66
C PRO A 112 9.88 -4.17 -12.61
N ALA A 113 9.44 -3.55 -13.71
CA ALA A 113 9.11 -2.13 -13.72
C ALA A 113 7.92 -1.81 -12.80
N ALA A 114 6.86 -2.65 -12.83
CA ALA A 114 5.72 -2.50 -11.95
C ALA A 114 6.09 -2.60 -10.47
N LEU A 115 6.86 -3.63 -10.10
CA LEU A 115 7.34 -3.85 -8.75
C LEU A 115 8.27 -2.72 -8.28
N GLY A 116 9.14 -2.22 -9.16
CA GLY A 116 10.03 -1.10 -8.87
C GLY A 116 9.26 0.19 -8.54
N ILE A 117 8.23 0.52 -9.32
CA ILE A 117 7.37 1.69 -9.04
C ILE A 117 6.64 1.52 -7.72
N ILE A 118 6.03 0.36 -7.48
CA ILE A 118 5.32 0.09 -6.21
C ILE A 118 6.27 0.15 -5.02
N LEU A 119 7.49 -0.37 -5.14
CA LEU A 119 8.50 -0.27 -4.10
C LEU A 119 8.81 1.20 -3.78
N VAL A 120 9.04 2.04 -4.79
CA VAL A 120 9.29 3.48 -4.58
C VAL A 120 8.11 4.13 -3.85
N MET A 121 6.88 3.88 -4.30
CA MET A 121 5.69 4.45 -3.67
C MET A 121 5.51 4.01 -2.21
N VAL A 122 5.71 2.71 -1.93
CA VAL A 122 5.65 2.17 -0.56
C VAL A 122 6.74 2.78 0.31
N LEU A 123 7.98 2.85 -0.17
CA LEU A 123 9.10 3.46 0.58
C LEU A 123 8.85 4.95 0.85
N SER A 124 8.38 5.71 -0.13
CA SER A 124 7.99 7.11 0.08
C SER A 124 6.91 7.24 1.15
N ASN A 125 5.91 6.37 1.12
CA ASN A 125 4.83 6.39 2.10
C ASN A 125 5.31 6.05 3.52
N VAL A 126 6.26 5.12 3.65
CA VAL A 126 6.92 4.76 4.92
C VAL A 126 7.80 5.90 5.43
N MET A 127 8.61 6.51 4.57
CA MET A 127 9.47 7.63 4.96
C MET A 127 8.66 8.80 5.51
N ILE A 128 7.51 9.12 4.89
CA ILE A 128 6.61 10.16 5.37
C ILE A 128 5.98 9.77 6.71
N ALA A 129 5.60 8.50 6.89
CA ALA A 129 5.07 8.01 8.16
C ALA A 129 6.10 8.08 9.31
N MET A 130 7.39 7.98 9.01
CA MET A 130 8.49 8.06 9.99
C MET A 130 8.89 9.49 10.37
N MET A 131 8.43 10.51 9.63
CA MET A 131 8.71 11.91 9.94
C MET A 131 7.83 12.47 11.08
N VAL A 132 7.03 11.61 11.71
CA VAL A 132 6.05 11.96 12.76
C VAL A 132 6.13 10.99 13.92
#